data_AF-A0A7S0EBZ8-F1
#
_entry.id   AF-A0A7S0EBZ8-F1
#
_cell.length_a   1.000
_cell.length_b   1.000
_cell.length_c   1.000
_cell.angle_alpha   90.00
_cell.angle_beta   90.00
_cell.angle_gamma   90.00
#
_symmetry.space_group_name_H-M   'P 1'
#
loop_
_entity.id
_entity.type
_entity.pdbx_description
1 polymer ?
#
loop_
_entity_poly.entity_id
_entity_poly.type
_entity_poly.pdbx_seq_one_letter_code
_entity_poly.pdbx_strand_id
1 'polypeptide(L)'
;YRKHQVEHTTPHVFAISEAAFMNLQTTRKDQTILVSGDSGSGKTESTKFMMQYLAAVAHHTASTANTEQQVLQCNPVLEAFGNAKTLRNDNSSRFGKYIDIFFDERFALIGAKIDTYLLEKSRVVGQEEGERNFHIFYQLCTQAGQNIPLTQALGLRSAEHFSYIRKGCRVSVGYRPATSFQNTLAALEAIGIASAERDSIFNVLAAVLHLGNMTIGADKEGGAVVSAEDYESKICAKLLGCDTDKLVAALVARHIQAGPTVGGDFYRVAQSQQQAIDARDALARALYGNLFEMLVSRINQTLRSEVGKKTKTISILDIFGFEHFKTNHFEQFCINYANEKLQGHFNEFNFTLEIQEYQKEEIQWSYEDFYFQTNTKCIEMIEAKRTGMLALLDEQCLMPNGNDETYCTKLKSEIQDNPYIYTAKMKGTQFTLKHYAAEVVYDAQGFCFKNKDPVQPSMLELLSTSHNEYIRQIFQEHLSKMEQNTKKGPKGQSSLFFESVTSKFKRQLADLMTRIHAAEPHFVRCINPNSQKEPGRLEPEMILDQLRCSGLMEAVRVSR
;
A
#
# COMPACT_ATOMS: atom_id res chain seq x y z
N TYR A 1 -20.05 13.53 -24.64
CA TYR A 1 -20.23 13.05 -23.25
C TYR A 1 -20.98 14.07 -22.42
N ARG A 2 -20.50 15.32 -22.29
CA ARG A 2 -21.15 16.38 -21.49
C ARG A 2 -22.67 16.49 -21.70
N LYS A 3 -23.44 16.49 -20.62
CA LYS A 3 -24.91 16.59 -20.55
C LYS A 3 -25.69 15.50 -21.29
N HIS A 4 -25.10 14.33 -21.51
CA HIS A 4 -25.79 13.20 -22.11
C HIS A 4 -25.82 12.04 -21.11
N GLN A 5 -26.95 11.32 -21.08
CA GLN A 5 -27.05 10.06 -20.35
C GLN A 5 -26.15 9.00 -20.99
N VAL A 6 -25.67 8.04 -20.18
CA VAL A 6 -24.75 6.99 -20.61
C VAL A 6 -25.29 6.24 -21.84
N GLU A 7 -26.59 5.93 -21.84
CA GLU A 7 -27.33 5.22 -22.90
C GLU A 7 -27.30 5.93 -24.26
N HIS A 8 -27.11 7.25 -24.27
CA HIS A 8 -27.09 8.08 -25.46
C HIS A 8 -25.67 8.42 -25.93
N THR A 9 -24.65 7.79 -25.35
CA THR A 9 -23.23 8.01 -25.68
C THR A 9 -22.53 6.71 -26.04
N THR A 10 -21.42 6.79 -26.77
CA THR A 10 -20.55 5.63 -26.97
C THR A 10 -19.90 5.21 -25.65
N PRO A 11 -19.70 3.91 -25.37
CA PRO A 11 -19.07 3.47 -24.13
C PRO A 11 -17.67 4.10 -23.93
N HIS A 12 -17.50 4.86 -22.84
CA HIS A 12 -16.24 5.51 -22.50
C HIS A 12 -16.18 5.83 -21.00
N VAL A 13 -15.00 5.87 -20.40
CA VAL A 13 -14.80 6.30 -18.99
C VAL A 13 -15.26 7.74 -18.73
N PHE A 14 -15.38 8.54 -19.79
CA PHE A 14 -15.92 9.90 -19.74
C PHE A 14 -17.45 9.89 -19.54
N ALA A 15 -18.15 8.90 -20.08
CA ALA A 15 -19.59 8.75 -19.84
C ALA A 15 -19.87 8.44 -18.36
N ILE A 16 -19.07 7.57 -17.75
CA ILE A 16 -19.17 7.26 -16.31
C ILE A 16 -18.82 8.49 -15.45
N SER A 17 -17.78 9.24 -15.83
CA SER A 17 -17.41 10.48 -15.14
C SER A 17 -18.50 11.54 -15.24
N GLU A 18 -19.12 11.70 -16.41
CA GLU A 18 -20.26 12.60 -16.60
C GLU A 18 -21.47 12.15 -15.78
N ALA A 19 -21.79 10.86 -15.76
CA ALA A 19 -22.89 10.32 -14.98
C ALA A 19 -22.70 10.59 -13.48
N ALA A 20 -21.50 10.34 -12.94
CA ALA A 20 -21.17 10.70 -11.58
C ALA A 20 -21.31 12.21 -11.33
N PHE A 21 -20.80 13.05 -12.22
CA PHE A 21 -20.92 14.51 -12.08
C PHE A 21 -22.38 15.00 -12.15
N MET A 22 -23.18 14.49 -13.08
CA MET A 22 -24.60 14.82 -13.16
C MET A 22 -25.37 14.34 -11.92
N ASN A 23 -25.09 13.13 -11.42
CA ASN A 23 -25.71 12.60 -10.20
C ASN A 23 -25.34 13.43 -8.97
N LEU A 24 -24.09 13.88 -8.85
CA LEU A 24 -23.67 14.82 -7.81
C LEU A 24 -24.50 16.12 -7.88
N GLN A 25 -24.77 16.60 -9.10
CA GLN A 25 -25.53 17.83 -9.33
C GLN A 25 -27.01 17.72 -8.96
N THR A 26 -27.66 16.61 -9.35
CA THR A 26 -29.09 16.38 -9.17
C THR A 26 -29.43 15.91 -7.76
N THR A 27 -28.70 14.93 -7.25
CA THR A 27 -29.01 14.27 -5.96
C THR A 27 -28.37 14.98 -4.77
N ARG A 28 -27.34 15.80 -5.00
CA ARG A 28 -26.48 16.37 -3.95
C ARG A 28 -25.88 15.30 -3.03
N LYS A 29 -25.77 14.04 -3.46
CA LYS A 29 -25.04 12.98 -2.76
C LYS A 29 -23.63 12.85 -3.29
N ASP A 30 -22.68 12.53 -2.42
CA ASP A 30 -21.31 12.23 -2.84
C ASP A 30 -21.29 10.98 -3.73
N GLN A 31 -20.32 10.90 -4.62
CA GLN A 31 -20.20 9.83 -5.62
C GLN A 31 -18.88 9.10 -5.43
N THR A 32 -18.82 7.82 -5.77
CA THR A 32 -17.57 7.06 -5.82
C THR A 32 -17.48 6.28 -7.13
N ILE A 33 -16.33 6.33 -7.79
CA ILE A 33 -16.01 5.50 -8.95
C ILE A 33 -14.98 4.44 -8.54
N LEU A 34 -15.37 3.17 -8.56
CA LEU A 34 -14.51 2.04 -8.23
C LEU A 34 -13.89 1.47 -9.49
N VAL A 35 -12.57 1.67 -9.64
CA VAL A 35 -11.78 1.16 -10.76
C VAL A 35 -11.06 -0.10 -10.33
N SER A 36 -11.38 -1.23 -10.94
CA SER A 36 -10.73 -2.52 -10.62
C SER A 36 -10.31 -3.27 -11.88
N GLY A 37 -9.51 -4.32 -11.67
CA GLY A 37 -8.93 -5.15 -12.74
C GLY A 37 -7.49 -5.58 -12.42
N ASP A 38 -6.97 -6.49 -13.22
CA ASP A 38 -5.64 -7.07 -13.02
C ASP A 38 -4.50 -6.05 -13.16
N SER A 39 -3.30 -6.40 -12.67
CA SER A 39 -2.12 -5.57 -12.91
C SER A 39 -1.86 -5.42 -14.42
N GLY A 40 -1.66 -4.19 -14.87
CA GLY A 40 -1.47 -3.85 -16.28
C GLY A 40 -2.75 -3.68 -17.10
N SER A 41 -3.95 -3.83 -16.53
CA SER A 41 -5.21 -3.71 -17.28
C SER A 41 -5.62 -2.27 -17.66
N GLY A 42 -4.86 -1.26 -17.24
CA GLY A 42 -5.14 0.15 -17.57
C GLY A 42 -5.86 0.96 -16.48
N LYS A 43 -6.09 0.41 -15.28
CA LYS A 43 -6.76 1.12 -14.15
C LYS A 43 -6.25 2.54 -13.91
N THR A 44 -4.93 2.70 -13.84
CA THR A 44 -4.29 3.98 -13.56
C THR A 44 -4.48 4.98 -14.70
N GLU A 45 -4.45 4.53 -15.95
CA GLU A 45 -4.70 5.40 -17.12
C GLU A 45 -6.18 5.79 -17.20
N SER A 46 -7.10 4.84 -16.98
CA SER A 46 -8.53 5.13 -16.85
C SER A 46 -8.80 6.18 -15.76
N THR A 47 -8.14 6.06 -14.61
CA THR A 47 -8.23 7.03 -13.51
C THR A 47 -7.76 8.42 -13.95
N LYS A 48 -6.62 8.53 -14.64
CA LYS A 48 -6.13 9.80 -15.19
C LYS A 48 -7.14 10.44 -16.14
N PHE A 49 -7.73 9.66 -17.05
CA PHE A 49 -8.75 10.15 -17.98
C PHE A 49 -10.00 10.65 -17.26
N MET A 50 -10.51 9.91 -16.27
CA MET A 50 -11.69 10.34 -15.50
C MET A 50 -11.41 11.65 -14.75
N MET A 51 -10.22 11.80 -14.17
CA MET A 51 -9.82 13.02 -13.48
C MET A 51 -9.71 14.22 -14.42
N GLN A 52 -9.08 14.04 -15.59
CA GLN A 52 -9.01 15.07 -16.64
C GLN A 52 -10.41 15.50 -17.08
N TYR A 53 -11.32 14.53 -17.26
CA TYR A 53 -12.69 14.84 -17.65
C TYR A 53 -13.42 15.64 -16.58
N LEU A 54 -13.38 15.19 -15.33
CA LEU A 54 -14.04 15.87 -14.20
C LEU A 54 -13.53 17.30 -14.03
N ALA A 55 -12.24 17.52 -14.19
CA ALA A 55 -11.65 18.85 -14.17
C ALA A 55 -12.14 19.74 -15.33
N ALA A 56 -12.24 19.19 -16.53
CA ALA A 56 -12.69 19.91 -17.71
C ALA A 56 -14.19 20.25 -17.71
N VAL A 57 -15.03 19.44 -17.05
CA VAL A 57 -16.49 19.69 -16.99
C VAL A 57 -16.94 20.50 -15.77
N ALA A 58 -16.13 20.54 -14.71
CA ALA A 58 -16.39 21.33 -13.52
C ALA A 58 -16.60 22.81 -13.87
N HIS A 59 -17.40 23.52 -13.07
CA HIS A 59 -17.58 24.95 -13.29
C HIS A 59 -16.26 25.70 -13.04
N HIS A 60 -15.84 26.51 -14.01
CA HIS A 60 -14.58 27.23 -13.89
C HIS A 60 -14.72 28.49 -13.03
N THR A 61 -13.88 28.57 -12.01
CA THR A 61 -13.44 29.83 -11.39
C THR A 61 -11.98 30.09 -11.82
N ALA A 62 -11.46 31.31 -11.69
CA ALA A 62 -10.06 31.62 -12.05
C ALA A 62 -9.02 30.72 -11.34
N SER A 63 -9.38 30.03 -10.25
CA SER A 63 -8.54 29.07 -9.52
C SER A 63 -8.60 27.62 -10.04
N THR A 64 -9.59 27.25 -10.87
CA THR A 64 -9.80 25.84 -11.31
C THR A 64 -8.71 25.29 -12.24
N ALA A 65 -8.08 26.13 -13.07
CA ALA A 65 -7.04 25.68 -14.00
C ALA A 65 -5.76 25.19 -13.29
N ASN A 66 -5.50 25.68 -12.08
CA ASN A 66 -4.33 25.27 -11.29
C ASN A 66 -4.54 23.90 -10.62
N THR A 67 -5.74 23.62 -10.10
CA THR A 67 -6.02 22.39 -9.35
C THR A 67 -5.90 21.13 -10.23
N GLU A 68 -6.40 21.16 -11.48
CA GLU A 68 -6.25 20.03 -12.42
C GLU A 68 -4.77 19.71 -12.68
N GLN A 69 -4.01 20.74 -13.05
CA GLN A 69 -2.58 20.58 -13.33
C GLN A 69 -1.83 20.08 -12.11
N GLN A 70 -2.15 20.59 -10.91
CA GLN A 70 -1.51 20.17 -9.66
C GLN A 70 -1.78 18.68 -9.34
N VAL A 71 -3.01 18.20 -9.53
CA VAL A 71 -3.35 16.79 -9.28
C VAL A 71 -2.66 15.87 -10.31
N LEU A 72 -2.58 16.27 -11.58
CA LEU A 72 -1.86 15.48 -12.58
C LEU A 72 -0.33 15.53 -12.36
N GLN A 73 0.20 16.66 -11.88
CA GLN A 73 1.62 16.88 -11.60
C GLN A 73 2.13 16.09 -10.38
N CYS A 74 1.28 15.66 -9.45
CA CYS A 74 1.73 14.82 -8.33
C CYS A 74 1.90 13.34 -8.71
N ASN A 75 1.27 12.86 -9.79
CA ASN A 75 1.33 11.46 -10.20
C ASN A 75 2.77 10.96 -10.45
N PRO A 76 3.67 11.68 -11.14
CA PRO A 76 5.06 11.25 -11.30
C PRO A 76 5.78 10.99 -9.97
N VAL A 77 5.47 11.73 -8.90
CA VAL A 77 6.02 11.45 -7.55
C VAL A 77 5.47 10.13 -7.03
N LEU A 78 4.16 9.95 -7.07
CA LEU A 78 3.53 8.70 -6.62
C LEU A 78 3.99 7.48 -7.43
N GLU A 79 4.19 7.63 -8.75
CA GLU A 79 4.71 6.55 -9.60
C GLU A 79 6.19 6.27 -9.31
N ALA A 80 7.03 7.30 -9.14
CA ALA A 80 8.45 7.09 -8.82
C ALA A 80 8.66 6.36 -7.50
N PHE A 81 7.89 6.73 -6.45
CA PHE A 81 8.05 6.19 -5.10
C PHE A 81 7.12 5.02 -4.77
N GLY A 82 6.05 4.82 -5.54
CA GLY A 82 5.04 3.82 -5.26
C GLY A 82 4.89 2.75 -6.32
N ASN A 83 5.54 2.89 -7.49
CA ASN A 83 5.47 1.89 -8.55
C ASN A 83 6.78 1.13 -8.72
N ALA A 84 6.66 -0.08 -9.23
CA ALA A 84 7.77 -0.96 -9.56
C ALA A 84 7.46 -1.82 -10.78
N LYS A 85 8.51 -2.36 -11.38
CA LYS A 85 8.36 -3.40 -12.41
C LYS A 85 8.08 -4.76 -11.74
N THR A 86 7.01 -5.40 -12.19
CA THR A 86 6.64 -6.79 -11.90
C THR A 86 6.71 -7.65 -13.16
N LEU A 87 6.47 -8.94 -13.04
CA LEU A 87 6.35 -9.84 -14.19
C LEU A 87 5.21 -9.44 -15.15
N ARG A 88 4.13 -8.86 -14.61
CA ARG A 88 2.92 -8.52 -15.38
C ARG A 88 2.92 -7.08 -15.90
N ASN A 89 3.57 -6.14 -15.21
CA ASN A 89 3.51 -4.72 -15.54
C ASN A 89 4.84 -4.02 -15.22
N ASP A 90 5.35 -3.22 -16.16
CA ASP A 90 6.61 -2.49 -15.99
C ASP A 90 6.49 -1.27 -15.07
N ASN A 91 5.27 -0.74 -14.88
CA ASN A 91 4.95 0.40 -14.01
C ASN A 91 3.74 0.03 -13.11
N SER A 92 3.88 -1.05 -12.34
CA SER A 92 2.81 -1.52 -11.45
C SER A 92 2.74 -0.67 -10.20
N SER A 93 1.58 -0.06 -9.92
CA SER A 93 1.28 0.51 -8.61
C SER A 93 1.45 -0.55 -7.54
N ARG A 94 2.29 -0.27 -6.53
CA ARG A 94 2.52 -1.10 -5.34
C ARG A 94 1.96 -0.45 -4.07
N PHE A 95 0.90 0.32 -4.25
CA PHE A 95 -0.03 0.84 -3.24
C PHE A 95 -1.41 1.06 -3.89
N GLY A 96 -2.48 1.09 -3.09
CA GLY A 96 -3.82 1.53 -3.51
C GLY A 96 -3.99 3.02 -3.28
N LYS A 97 -4.76 3.70 -4.13
CA LYS A 97 -5.04 5.14 -4.01
C LYS A 97 -6.54 5.41 -4.05
N TYR A 98 -6.99 6.27 -3.14
CA TYR A 98 -8.34 6.81 -3.09
C TYR A 98 -8.24 8.32 -3.22
N ILE A 99 -8.76 8.85 -4.32
CA ILE A 99 -8.63 10.25 -4.70
C ILE A 99 -9.99 10.92 -4.51
N ASP A 100 -10.12 11.77 -3.51
CA ASP A 100 -11.27 12.63 -3.32
C ASP A 100 -11.10 13.89 -4.16
N ILE A 101 -12.07 14.18 -5.03
CA ILE A 101 -12.15 15.44 -5.80
C ILE A 101 -13.27 16.27 -5.21
N PHE A 102 -12.95 17.48 -4.73
CA PHE A 102 -13.87 18.33 -3.99
C PHE A 102 -14.49 19.40 -4.88
N PHE A 103 -15.80 19.56 -4.71
CA PHE A 103 -16.63 20.54 -5.40
C PHE A 103 -17.35 21.45 -4.40
N ASP A 104 -17.52 22.72 -4.75
CA ASP A 104 -18.32 23.67 -3.96
C ASP A 104 -19.84 23.52 -4.23
N GLU A 105 -20.66 24.37 -3.61
CA GLU A 105 -22.12 24.38 -3.80
C GLU A 105 -22.56 24.66 -5.25
N ARG A 106 -21.68 25.28 -6.06
CA ARG A 106 -21.88 25.58 -7.48
C ARG A 106 -21.22 24.54 -8.39
N PHE A 107 -20.68 23.46 -7.82
CA PHE A 107 -19.96 22.41 -8.51
C PHE A 107 -18.71 22.90 -9.27
N ALA A 108 -18.06 23.94 -8.74
CA ALA A 108 -16.71 24.31 -9.14
C ALA A 108 -15.69 23.42 -8.42
N LEU A 109 -14.63 23.02 -9.13
CA LEU A 109 -13.53 22.25 -8.55
C LEU A 109 -12.75 23.13 -7.57
N ILE A 110 -12.65 22.71 -6.31
CA ILE A 110 -11.99 23.49 -5.25
C ILE A 110 -10.75 22.80 -4.67
N GLY A 111 -10.54 21.52 -4.92
CA GLY A 111 -9.35 20.83 -4.44
C GLY A 111 -9.43 19.32 -4.58
N ALA A 112 -8.40 18.64 -4.10
CA ALA A 112 -8.38 17.19 -4.03
C ALA A 112 -7.65 16.69 -2.77
N LYS A 113 -7.84 15.42 -2.46
CA LYS A 113 -7.10 14.69 -1.42
C LYS A 113 -6.82 13.27 -1.91
N ILE A 114 -5.62 12.77 -1.63
CA ILE A 114 -5.20 11.42 -1.94
C ILE A 114 -4.93 10.67 -0.63
N ASP A 115 -5.66 9.59 -0.41
CA ASP A 115 -5.36 8.60 0.62
C ASP A 115 -4.69 7.38 -0.03
N THR A 116 -3.58 6.91 0.54
CA THR A 116 -2.86 5.73 0.06
C THR A 116 -3.00 4.54 1.01
N TYR A 117 -3.07 3.33 0.47
CA TYR A 117 -3.28 2.10 1.22
C TYR A 117 -2.26 1.03 0.83
N LEU A 118 -1.81 0.23 1.78
CA LEU A 118 -0.94 -0.95 1.56
C LEU A 118 0.23 -0.68 0.61
N LEU A 119 1.12 0.26 0.97
CA LEU A 119 2.42 0.29 0.33
C LEU A 119 3.14 -1.05 0.58
N GLU A 120 3.58 -1.72 -0.48
CA GLU A 120 4.31 -2.99 -0.40
C GLU A 120 5.75 -2.77 0.11
N LYS A 121 5.90 -2.42 1.39
CA LYS A 121 7.20 -2.08 2.00
C LYS A 121 8.21 -3.22 1.88
N SER A 122 7.78 -4.49 1.86
CA SER A 122 8.68 -5.63 1.70
C SER A 122 9.51 -5.58 0.43
N ARG A 123 8.98 -4.94 -0.63
CA ARG A 123 9.71 -4.71 -1.89
C ARG A 123 11.01 -3.93 -1.70
N VAL A 124 11.11 -3.10 -0.67
CA VAL A 124 12.32 -2.30 -0.38
C VAL A 124 13.52 -3.21 -0.13
N VAL A 125 13.33 -4.35 0.53
CA VAL A 125 14.42 -5.23 0.99
C VAL A 125 14.49 -6.57 0.24
N GLY A 126 13.42 -6.98 -0.44
CA GLY A 126 13.39 -8.19 -1.23
C GLY A 126 12.44 -8.09 -2.43
N GLN A 127 12.83 -8.69 -3.56
CA GLN A 127 12.01 -8.75 -4.77
C GLN A 127 12.10 -10.16 -5.37
N GLU A 128 11.03 -10.57 -6.04
CA GLU A 128 10.97 -11.81 -6.82
C GLU A 128 11.89 -11.74 -8.04
N GLU A 129 12.27 -12.91 -8.55
CA GLU A 129 13.09 -13.01 -9.76
C GLU A 129 12.36 -12.40 -10.96
N GLY A 130 13.08 -11.57 -11.74
CA GLY A 130 12.50 -10.85 -12.88
C GLY A 130 11.78 -9.54 -12.52
N GLU A 131 11.71 -9.18 -11.24
CA GLU A 131 11.12 -7.92 -10.77
C GLU A 131 12.17 -6.85 -10.41
N ARG A 132 11.70 -5.62 -10.20
CA ARG A 132 12.50 -4.50 -9.68
C ARG A 132 11.97 -4.00 -8.35
N ASN A 133 12.84 -3.28 -7.64
CA ASN A 133 12.45 -2.42 -6.53
C ASN A 133 11.70 -1.17 -7.06
N PHE A 134 11.31 -0.25 -6.18
CA PHE A 134 10.66 1.01 -6.57
C PHE A 134 11.52 1.83 -7.55
N HIS A 135 10.86 2.51 -8.49
CA HIS A 135 11.54 3.21 -9.58
C HIS A 135 12.54 4.26 -9.09
N ILE A 136 12.22 4.95 -7.99
CA ILE A 136 13.04 6.04 -7.46
C ILE A 136 14.49 5.62 -7.15
N PHE A 137 14.72 4.40 -6.67
CA PHE A 137 16.09 3.92 -6.39
C PHE A 137 16.93 3.82 -7.67
N TYR A 138 16.35 3.29 -8.75
CA TYR A 138 17.04 3.20 -10.04
C TYR A 138 17.23 4.57 -10.69
N GLN A 139 16.24 5.45 -10.55
CA GLN A 139 16.34 6.83 -11.03
C GLN A 139 17.49 7.58 -10.33
N LEU A 140 17.58 7.44 -9.00
CA LEU A 140 18.64 8.05 -8.17
C LEU A 140 20.03 7.51 -8.55
N CYS A 141 20.19 6.19 -8.69
CA CYS A 141 21.45 5.58 -9.13
C CYS A 141 21.85 5.93 -10.58
N THR A 142 20.88 6.22 -11.46
CA THR A 142 21.20 6.65 -12.84
C THR A 142 21.83 8.04 -12.85
N GLN A 143 21.34 8.94 -11.99
CA GLN A 143 21.94 10.28 -11.83
C GLN A 143 23.27 10.28 -11.09
N ALA A 144 23.56 9.21 -10.34
CA ALA A 144 24.87 9.04 -9.71
C ALA A 144 26.03 9.02 -10.75
N GLY A 145 25.74 8.72 -12.02
CA GLY A 145 26.72 8.80 -13.12
C GLY A 145 26.81 10.17 -13.80
N GLN A 146 25.89 11.10 -13.51
CA GLN A 146 25.73 12.37 -14.24
C GLN A 146 26.00 13.61 -13.34
N ASN A 147 25.66 13.55 -12.05
CA ASN A 147 25.87 14.63 -11.09
C ASN A 147 26.91 14.24 -10.03
N ILE A 148 28.18 14.54 -10.32
CA ILE A 148 29.31 14.13 -9.47
C ILE A 148 29.18 14.65 -8.02
N PRO A 149 28.85 15.94 -7.75
CA PRO A 149 28.69 16.43 -6.38
C PRO A 149 27.62 15.68 -5.57
N LEU A 150 26.43 15.47 -6.14
CA LEU A 150 25.34 14.75 -5.47
C LEU A 150 25.73 13.30 -5.16
N THR A 151 26.39 12.65 -6.13
CA THR A 151 26.87 11.27 -6.01
C THR A 151 27.84 11.10 -4.86
N GLN A 152 28.82 11.99 -4.78
CA GLN A 152 29.83 11.96 -3.71
C GLN A 152 29.23 12.27 -2.35
N ALA A 153 28.30 13.24 -2.28
CA ALA A 153 27.62 13.60 -1.04
C ALA A 153 26.79 12.42 -0.48
N LEU A 154 26.09 11.70 -1.36
CA LEU A 154 25.22 10.58 -1.01
C LEU A 154 25.93 9.23 -0.93
N GLY A 155 27.21 9.13 -1.32
CA GLY A 155 27.92 7.85 -1.39
C GLY A 155 27.41 6.90 -2.48
N LEU A 156 26.67 7.42 -3.47
CA LEU A 156 26.01 6.61 -4.50
C LEU A 156 27.01 5.98 -5.48
N ARG A 157 26.63 4.82 -5.99
CA ARG A 157 27.33 4.05 -7.04
C ARG A 157 26.31 3.55 -8.06
N SER A 158 26.74 2.70 -8.99
CA SER A 158 25.81 2.00 -9.89
C SER A 158 24.81 1.16 -9.10
N ALA A 159 23.62 0.96 -9.66
CA ALA A 159 22.58 0.17 -9.00
C ALA A 159 23.01 -1.29 -8.74
N GLU A 160 23.98 -1.82 -9.48
CA GLU A 160 24.55 -3.16 -9.28
C GLU A 160 25.33 -3.31 -7.97
N HIS A 161 25.81 -2.19 -7.42
CA HIS A 161 26.53 -2.16 -6.14
C HIS A 161 25.60 -2.45 -4.95
N PHE A 162 24.33 -2.07 -5.03
CA PHE A 162 23.43 -2.06 -3.88
C PHE A 162 22.57 -3.33 -3.80
N SER A 163 22.71 -4.07 -2.70
CA SER A 163 22.10 -5.39 -2.46
C SER A 163 20.58 -5.40 -2.67
N TYR A 164 19.89 -4.35 -2.21
CA TYR A 164 18.44 -4.21 -2.32
C TYR A 164 17.92 -3.95 -3.74
N ILE A 165 18.77 -3.58 -4.69
CA ILE A 165 18.33 -3.24 -6.06
C ILE A 165 19.10 -3.94 -7.17
N ARG A 166 20.27 -4.54 -6.86
CA ARG A 166 21.17 -5.18 -7.83
C ARG A 166 20.50 -6.25 -8.67
N LYS A 167 19.60 -7.05 -8.09
CA LYS A 167 18.87 -8.11 -8.80
C LYS A 167 18.04 -7.54 -9.96
N GLY A 168 17.35 -6.44 -9.69
CA GLY A 168 16.51 -5.75 -10.67
C GLY A 168 17.29 -5.04 -11.79
N CYS A 169 18.60 -4.84 -11.66
CA CYS A 169 19.40 -4.16 -12.69
C CYS A 169 19.40 -4.90 -14.02
N ARG A 170 19.41 -6.24 -13.97
CA ARG A 170 19.40 -7.14 -15.14
C ARG A 170 18.04 -7.22 -15.83
N VAL A 171 17.02 -6.62 -15.22
CA VAL A 171 15.66 -6.65 -15.74
C VAL A 171 15.49 -5.52 -16.75
N SER A 172 15.27 -5.89 -18.01
CA SER A 172 14.91 -4.96 -19.07
C SER A 172 13.63 -4.22 -18.69
N VAL A 173 13.59 -2.91 -18.92
CA VAL A 173 12.40 -2.08 -18.71
C VAL A 173 12.09 -1.38 -20.03
N GLY A 174 10.82 -1.42 -20.47
CA GLY A 174 10.39 -0.54 -21.57
C GLY A 174 10.45 0.95 -21.18
N TYR A 175 10.58 1.22 -19.89
CA TYR A 175 10.68 2.52 -19.26
C TYR A 175 12.12 3.07 -19.27
N ARG A 176 12.33 4.31 -19.76
CA ARG A 176 13.64 4.98 -19.80
C ARG A 176 13.90 5.78 -18.51
N PRO A 177 14.85 5.38 -17.64
CA PRO A 177 15.06 6.01 -16.32
C PRO A 177 15.56 7.47 -16.35
N ALA A 178 16.27 7.88 -17.41
CA ALA A 178 16.89 9.22 -17.47
C ALA A 178 15.85 10.34 -17.67
N THR A 179 14.89 10.17 -18.59
CA THR A 179 13.77 11.09 -18.76
C THR A 179 12.81 11.05 -17.56
N SER A 180 12.75 9.91 -16.88
CA SER A 180 11.93 9.74 -15.68
C SER A 180 12.37 10.60 -14.51
N PHE A 181 13.67 10.69 -14.21
CA PHE A 181 14.09 11.38 -12.99
C PHE A 181 13.89 12.90 -13.09
N GLN A 182 14.12 13.49 -14.26
CA GLN A 182 13.83 14.91 -14.48
C GLN A 182 12.34 15.21 -14.28
N ASN A 183 11.45 14.32 -14.76
CA ASN A 183 10.02 14.44 -14.50
C ASN A 183 9.70 14.33 -13.00
N THR A 184 10.35 13.40 -12.28
CA THR A 184 10.22 13.30 -10.83
C THR A 184 10.70 14.57 -10.12
N LEU A 185 11.83 15.14 -10.52
CA LEU A 185 12.37 16.38 -9.96
C LEU A 185 11.42 17.57 -10.18
N ALA A 186 10.93 17.73 -11.41
CA ALA A 186 9.96 18.77 -11.74
C ALA A 186 8.64 18.60 -10.96
N ALA A 187 8.20 17.35 -10.78
CA ALA A 187 7.01 17.03 -10.01
C ALA A 187 7.19 17.30 -8.50
N LEU A 188 8.36 16.98 -7.92
CA LEU A 188 8.70 17.31 -6.53
C LEU A 188 8.66 18.84 -6.31
N GLU A 189 9.24 19.60 -7.23
CA GLU A 189 9.21 21.07 -7.18
C GLU A 189 7.77 21.62 -7.29
N ALA A 190 6.96 21.06 -8.20
CA ALA A 190 5.57 21.45 -8.39
C ALA A 190 4.69 21.21 -7.15
N ILE A 191 4.99 20.18 -6.34
CA ILE A 191 4.32 19.94 -5.05
C ILE A 191 4.96 20.69 -3.87
N GLY A 192 5.77 21.71 -4.16
CA GLY A 192 6.35 22.61 -3.16
C GLY A 192 7.49 22.00 -2.35
N ILE A 193 8.19 20.98 -2.84
CA ILE A 193 9.39 20.44 -2.19
C ILE A 193 10.60 21.26 -2.63
N ALA A 194 11.14 22.06 -1.70
CA ALA A 194 12.31 22.88 -1.92
C ALA A 194 13.61 22.03 -2.00
N SER A 195 14.69 22.61 -2.53
CA SER A 195 15.95 21.87 -2.72
C SER A 195 16.48 21.21 -1.44
N ALA A 196 16.43 21.89 -0.29
CA ALA A 196 16.94 21.35 0.98
C ALA A 196 16.12 20.12 1.45
N GLU A 197 14.81 20.16 1.27
CA GLU A 197 13.93 19.03 1.60
C GLU A 197 14.14 17.89 0.60
N ARG A 198 14.29 18.19 -0.69
CA ARG A 198 14.65 17.21 -1.72
C ARG A 198 15.98 16.50 -1.40
N ASP A 199 16.99 17.24 -0.97
CA ASP A 199 18.28 16.66 -0.59
C ASP A 199 18.11 15.74 0.63
N SER A 200 17.24 16.10 1.57
CA SER A 200 16.89 15.25 2.72
C SER A 200 16.16 13.97 2.30
N ILE A 201 15.24 14.05 1.33
CA ILE A 201 14.58 12.88 0.73
C ILE A 201 15.63 11.95 0.09
N PHE A 202 16.60 12.51 -0.63
CA PHE A 202 17.66 11.72 -1.25
C PHE A 202 18.62 11.11 -0.22
N ASN A 203 18.89 11.80 0.89
CA ASN A 203 19.64 11.23 2.02
C ASN A 203 18.94 9.99 2.58
N VAL A 204 17.61 10.02 2.76
CA VAL A 204 16.84 8.85 3.22
C VAL A 204 16.95 7.69 2.25
N LEU A 205 16.75 7.94 0.95
CA LEU A 205 16.84 6.90 -0.08
C LEU A 205 18.23 6.28 -0.16
N ALA A 206 19.28 7.11 -0.12
CA ALA A 206 20.66 6.64 -0.10
C ALA A 206 20.95 5.84 1.18
N ALA A 207 20.50 6.30 2.35
CA ALA A 207 20.65 5.57 3.61
C ALA A 207 20.01 4.17 3.54
N VAL A 208 18.83 4.04 2.93
CA VAL A 208 18.18 2.74 2.69
C VAL A 208 19.05 1.83 1.82
N LEU A 209 19.66 2.35 0.76
CA LEU A 209 20.56 1.56 -0.10
C LEU A 209 21.84 1.13 0.63
N HIS A 210 22.44 2.02 1.42
CA HIS A 210 23.62 1.74 2.23
C HIS A 210 23.34 0.72 3.34
N LEU A 211 22.16 0.79 4.00
CA LEU A 211 21.71 -0.23 4.94
C LEU A 211 21.78 -1.63 4.31
N GLY A 212 21.22 -1.82 3.11
CA GLY A 212 21.22 -3.12 2.45
C GLY A 212 22.61 -3.71 2.15
N ASN A 213 23.65 -2.87 2.12
CA ASN A 213 25.02 -3.25 1.89
C ASN A 213 25.86 -3.46 3.16
N MET A 214 25.35 -3.10 4.34
CA MET A 214 26.05 -3.35 5.59
C MET A 214 26.32 -4.84 5.77
N THR A 215 27.57 -5.19 6.04
CA THR A 215 27.98 -6.58 6.26
C THR A 215 27.85 -6.91 7.75
N ILE A 216 26.85 -7.72 8.08
CA ILE A 216 26.63 -8.21 9.44
C ILE A 216 27.23 -9.61 9.53
N GLY A 217 28.28 -9.76 10.32
CA GLY A 217 28.92 -11.03 10.66
C GLY A 217 28.42 -11.60 11.99
N ALA A 218 29.06 -12.68 12.43
CA ALA A 218 28.89 -13.24 13.77
C ALA A 218 30.25 -13.29 14.48
N ASP A 219 30.27 -12.97 15.77
CA ASP A 219 31.43 -13.14 16.63
C ASP A 219 31.60 -14.61 17.07
N LYS A 220 32.60 -14.88 17.91
CA LYS A 220 32.90 -16.23 18.42
C LYS A 220 31.80 -16.80 19.32
N GLU A 221 30.97 -15.96 19.90
CA GLU A 221 29.87 -16.32 20.80
C GLU A 221 28.52 -16.40 20.05
N GLY A 222 28.52 -16.14 18.74
CA GLY A 222 27.34 -16.16 17.88
C GLY A 222 26.55 -14.85 17.86
N GLY A 223 27.06 -13.80 18.51
CA GLY A 223 26.50 -12.46 18.51
C GLY A 223 26.76 -11.73 17.18
N ALA A 224 25.80 -10.94 16.71
CA ALA A 224 25.93 -10.15 15.51
C ALA A 224 27.00 -9.06 15.68
N VAL A 225 27.82 -8.85 14.65
CA VAL A 225 28.86 -7.83 14.65
C VAL A 225 28.96 -7.14 13.29
N VAL A 226 29.21 -5.83 13.31
CA VAL A 226 29.56 -5.04 12.12
C VAL A 226 30.96 -4.48 12.34
N SER A 227 31.82 -4.57 11.33
CA SER A 227 33.20 -4.06 11.42
C SER A 227 33.21 -2.54 11.66
N ALA A 228 34.07 -2.06 12.54
CA ALA A 228 34.29 -0.61 12.74
C ALA A 228 34.85 0.09 11.48
N GLU A 229 35.39 -0.69 10.54
CA GLU A 229 35.88 -0.21 9.25
C GLU A 229 34.81 -0.25 8.15
N ASP A 230 33.62 -0.80 8.42
CA ASP A 230 32.54 -0.94 7.45
C ASP A 230 32.11 0.44 6.92
N TYR A 231 32.39 0.66 5.63
CA TYR A 231 32.14 1.92 4.93
C TYR A 231 30.64 2.25 4.88
N GLU A 232 29.79 1.24 4.70
CA GLU A 232 28.35 1.42 4.49
C GLU A 232 27.67 1.88 5.79
N SER A 233 28.12 1.36 6.95
CA SER A 233 27.69 1.81 8.28
C SER A 233 27.96 3.30 8.52
N LYS A 234 29.18 3.76 8.19
CA LYS A 234 29.61 5.16 8.36
C LYS A 234 28.83 6.11 7.48
N ILE A 235 28.65 5.76 6.21
CA ILE A 235 27.86 6.60 5.29
C ILE A 235 26.40 6.64 5.71
N CYS A 236 25.81 5.49 6.03
CA CYS A 236 24.43 5.46 6.48
C CYS A 236 24.22 6.33 7.73
N ALA A 237 25.09 6.21 8.74
CA ALA A 237 25.01 7.01 9.96
C ALA A 237 25.09 8.52 9.65
N LYS A 238 26.02 8.92 8.76
CA LYS A 238 26.13 10.31 8.27
C LYS A 238 24.85 10.80 7.61
N LEU A 239 24.25 10.02 6.71
CA LEU A 239 23.02 10.39 5.98
C LEU A 239 21.80 10.48 6.92
N LEU A 240 21.72 9.55 7.88
CA LEU A 240 20.70 9.55 8.93
C LEU A 240 20.94 10.62 9.99
N GLY A 241 22.10 11.27 10.03
CA GLY A 241 22.45 12.29 11.03
C GLY A 241 22.66 11.74 12.44
N CYS A 242 23.09 10.48 12.58
CA CYS A 242 23.31 9.81 13.85
C CYS A 242 24.76 9.31 14.02
N ASP A 243 25.08 8.87 15.23
CA ASP A 243 26.39 8.28 15.53
C ASP A 243 26.48 6.83 15.02
N THR A 244 27.61 6.49 14.37
CA THR A 244 27.82 5.17 13.75
C THR A 244 27.79 4.05 14.78
N ASP A 245 28.44 4.22 15.93
CA ASP A 245 28.50 3.19 16.96
C ASP A 245 27.13 2.95 17.59
N LYS A 246 26.35 4.03 17.77
CA LYS A 246 24.95 3.92 18.23
C LYS A 246 24.06 3.23 17.19
N LEU A 247 24.23 3.52 15.90
CA LEU A 247 23.49 2.86 14.82
C LEU A 247 23.78 1.35 14.80
N VAL A 248 25.06 0.98 14.82
CA VAL A 248 25.49 -0.42 14.86
C VAL A 248 24.97 -1.10 16.12
N ALA A 249 25.11 -0.47 17.30
CA ALA A 249 24.62 -1.03 18.56
C ALA A 249 23.10 -1.27 18.54
N ALA A 250 22.32 -0.37 17.92
CA ALA A 250 20.87 -0.54 17.78
C ALA A 250 20.48 -1.66 16.80
N LEU A 251 21.37 -2.04 15.88
CA LEU A 251 21.16 -3.15 14.93
C LEU A 251 21.58 -4.50 15.52
N VAL A 252 22.65 -4.55 16.32
CA VAL A 252 23.22 -5.83 16.80
C VAL A 252 22.80 -6.19 18.22
N ALA A 253 22.17 -5.28 18.96
CA ALA A 253 21.71 -5.53 20.31
C ALA A 253 20.29 -4.97 20.54
N ARG A 254 19.47 -5.75 21.26
CA ARG A 254 18.17 -5.29 21.73
C ARG A 254 18.25 -4.85 23.19
N HIS A 255 17.55 -3.78 23.54
CA HIS A 255 17.33 -3.38 24.92
C HIS A 255 16.10 -4.12 25.45
N ILE A 256 16.26 -4.90 26.52
CA ILE A 256 15.16 -5.57 27.19
C ILE A 256 15.01 -4.96 28.59
N GLN A 257 13.78 -4.58 28.93
CA GLN A 257 13.45 -4.13 30.28
C GLN A 257 13.37 -5.34 31.20
N ALA A 258 14.12 -5.33 32.31
CA ALA A 258 14.02 -6.36 33.33
C ALA A 258 12.77 -6.11 34.21
N GLY A 259 11.79 -7.02 34.11
CA GLY A 259 10.62 -7.05 34.98
C GLY A 259 9.47 -6.12 34.58
N PRO A 260 8.29 -6.29 35.22
CA PRO A 260 7.04 -5.60 34.85
C PRO A 260 6.92 -4.16 35.38
N THR A 261 7.89 -3.68 36.16
CA THR A 261 7.87 -2.33 36.75
C THR A 261 8.53 -1.31 35.84
N VAL A 262 7.80 -0.22 35.57
CA VAL A 262 8.32 1.01 34.95
C VAL A 262 9.45 1.55 35.83
N GLY A 263 10.70 1.44 35.37
CA GLY A 263 11.91 1.79 36.13
C GLY A 263 12.88 0.64 36.45
N GLY A 264 12.62 -0.58 35.96
CA GLY A 264 13.59 -1.69 36.05
C GLY A 264 14.82 -1.50 35.16
N ASP A 265 15.93 -2.16 35.51
CA ASP A 265 17.18 -2.09 34.76
C ASP A 265 16.99 -2.57 33.31
N PHE A 266 17.55 -1.82 32.35
CA PHE A 266 17.62 -2.23 30.96
C PHE A 266 18.90 -3.04 30.75
N TYR A 267 18.75 -4.27 30.25
CA TYR A 267 19.90 -5.08 29.83
C TYR A 267 19.98 -5.16 28.31
N ARG A 268 21.21 -5.10 27.79
CA ARG A 268 21.52 -5.30 26.39
C ARG A 268 21.69 -6.79 26.11
N VAL A 269 20.94 -7.30 25.15
CA VAL A 269 21.09 -8.67 24.67
C VAL A 269 21.60 -8.63 23.24
N ALA A 270 22.75 -9.26 23.01
CA ALA A 270 23.29 -9.46 21.67
C ALA A 270 22.28 -10.23 20.81
N GLN A 271 22.05 -9.75 19.61
CA GLN A 271 21.21 -10.40 18.61
C GLN A 271 22.03 -11.43 17.84
N SER A 272 21.38 -12.46 17.31
CA SER A 272 22.02 -13.32 16.32
C SER A 272 22.21 -12.58 14.99
N GLN A 273 23.08 -13.09 14.12
CA GLN A 273 23.31 -12.51 12.78
C GLN A 273 21.99 -12.31 12.02
N GLN A 274 21.11 -13.32 12.00
CA GLN A 274 19.82 -13.23 11.31
C GLN A 274 18.90 -12.17 11.94
N GLN A 275 18.84 -12.09 13.27
CA GLN A 275 18.02 -11.09 13.96
C GLN A 275 18.49 -9.66 13.66
N ALA A 276 19.80 -9.44 13.54
CA ALA A 276 20.35 -8.13 13.17
C ALA A 276 20.09 -7.78 11.70
N ILE A 277 20.12 -8.77 10.78
CA ILE A 277 19.69 -8.59 9.39
C ILE A 277 18.22 -8.21 9.32
N ASP A 278 17.37 -8.91 10.07
CA ASP A 278 15.93 -8.64 10.14
C ASP A 278 15.66 -7.23 10.70
N ALA A 279 16.44 -6.80 11.70
CA ALA A 279 16.37 -5.47 12.30
C ALA A 279 16.76 -4.36 11.31
N ARG A 280 17.85 -4.57 10.55
CA ARG A 280 18.30 -3.69 9.47
C ARG A 280 17.24 -3.54 8.39
N ASP A 281 16.65 -4.66 7.96
CA ASP A 281 15.62 -4.66 6.93
C ASP A 281 14.33 -4.01 7.42
N ALA A 282 13.96 -4.18 8.70
CA ALA A 282 12.85 -3.46 9.30
C ALA A 282 13.08 -1.95 9.34
N LEU A 283 14.29 -1.50 9.68
CA LEU A 283 14.66 -0.07 9.62
C LEU A 283 14.56 0.48 8.18
N ALA A 284 15.04 -0.26 7.18
CA ALA A 284 14.94 0.14 5.77
C ALA A 284 13.48 0.30 5.32
N ARG A 285 12.60 -0.64 5.69
CA ARG A 285 11.15 -0.56 5.41
C ARG A 285 10.49 0.63 6.11
N ALA A 286 10.87 0.90 7.36
CA ALA A 286 10.33 2.01 8.13
C ALA A 286 10.73 3.37 7.55
N LEU A 287 12.02 3.55 7.22
CA LEU A 287 12.52 4.75 6.56
C LEU A 287 11.76 5.04 5.26
N TYR A 288 11.63 4.03 4.40
CA TYR A 288 10.94 4.19 3.12
C TYR A 288 9.44 4.43 3.26
N GLY A 289 8.78 3.65 4.14
CA GLY A 289 7.34 3.78 4.39
C GLY A 289 6.96 5.16 4.93
N ASN A 290 7.73 5.67 5.89
CA ASN A 290 7.48 6.98 6.50
C ASN A 290 7.80 8.12 5.53
N LEU A 291 8.86 7.97 4.72
CA LEU A 291 9.14 8.90 3.61
C LEU A 291 7.96 8.96 2.63
N PHE A 292 7.40 7.82 2.24
CA PHE A 292 6.24 7.77 1.35
C PHE A 292 5.00 8.45 1.97
N GLU A 293 4.69 8.16 3.23
CA GLU A 293 3.59 8.81 3.96
C GLU A 293 3.79 10.35 4.02
N MET A 294 5.02 10.82 4.24
CA MET A 294 5.37 12.24 4.23
C MET A 294 5.21 12.90 2.86
N LEU A 295 5.59 12.23 1.79
CA LEU A 295 5.37 12.70 0.42
C LEU A 295 3.87 12.82 0.12
N VAL A 296 3.06 11.84 0.50
CA VAL A 296 1.60 11.90 0.36
C VAL A 296 1.01 13.05 1.17
N SER A 297 1.50 13.30 2.38
CA SER A 297 1.11 14.45 3.20
C SER A 297 1.43 15.78 2.50
N ARG A 298 2.63 15.92 1.93
CA ARG A 298 3.03 17.12 1.16
C ARG A 298 2.18 17.34 -0.09
N ILE A 299 1.87 16.26 -0.82
CA ILE A 299 0.93 16.31 -1.95
C ILE A 299 -0.42 16.85 -1.47
N ASN A 300 -0.98 16.29 -0.39
CA ASN A 300 -2.27 16.73 0.16
C ASN A 300 -2.27 18.18 0.65
N GLN A 301 -1.15 18.69 1.17
CA GLN A 301 -1.01 20.11 1.52
C GLN A 301 -1.07 21.02 0.28
N THR A 302 -0.54 20.55 -0.85
CA THR A 302 -0.58 21.28 -2.13
C THR A 302 -1.96 21.24 -2.78
N LEU A 303 -2.65 20.09 -2.70
CA LEU A 303 -3.93 19.87 -3.37
C LEU A 303 -5.15 20.46 -2.63
N ARG A 304 -5.02 20.78 -1.34
CA ARG A 304 -6.11 21.34 -0.53
C ARG A 304 -6.17 22.86 -0.64
N SER A 305 -7.22 23.39 -1.25
CA SER A 305 -7.70 24.75 -0.95
C SER A 305 -8.48 24.74 0.37
N GLU A 306 -8.61 25.89 1.06
CA GLU A 306 -9.38 26.02 2.30
C GLU A 306 -10.80 25.43 2.13
N VAL A 307 -11.01 24.24 2.71
CA VAL A 307 -12.27 23.51 2.62
C VAL A 307 -13.28 24.18 3.55
N GLY A 308 -14.19 24.97 2.99
CA GLY A 308 -15.37 25.46 3.71
C GLY A 308 -16.32 24.32 4.10
N LYS A 309 -17.20 24.56 5.08
CA LYS A 309 -18.09 23.55 5.72
C LYS A 309 -19.11 22.84 4.79
N LYS A 310 -19.14 23.12 3.48
CA LYS A 310 -20.10 22.52 2.54
C LYS A 310 -19.43 22.19 1.22
N THR A 311 -18.87 20.99 1.14
CA THR A 311 -18.29 20.44 -0.09
C THR A 311 -19.03 19.18 -0.50
N LYS A 312 -19.00 18.90 -1.80
CA LYS A 312 -19.46 17.63 -2.39
C LYS A 312 -18.28 16.93 -3.02
N THR A 313 -18.31 15.60 -3.03
CA THR A 313 -17.13 14.80 -3.40
C THR A 313 -17.47 13.81 -4.50
N ILE A 314 -16.57 13.71 -5.49
CA ILE A 314 -16.47 12.54 -6.36
C ILE A 314 -15.16 11.87 -6.04
N SER A 315 -15.22 10.65 -5.52
CA SER A 315 -14.04 9.89 -5.13
C SER A 315 -13.72 8.82 -6.16
N ILE A 316 -12.44 8.61 -6.47
CA ILE A 316 -11.98 7.57 -7.40
C ILE A 316 -11.07 6.60 -6.66
N LEU A 317 -11.45 5.33 -6.61
CA LEU A 317 -10.64 4.26 -6.05
C LEU A 317 -9.89 3.53 -7.18
N ASP A 318 -8.56 3.63 -7.19
CA ASP A 318 -7.66 2.79 -8.00
C ASP A 318 -6.85 1.93 -7.05
N ILE A 319 -7.30 0.69 -6.90
CA ILE A 319 -6.71 -0.29 -6.01
C ILE A 319 -6.23 -1.49 -6.81
N PHE A 320 -5.31 -2.25 -6.22
CA PHE A 320 -4.90 -3.55 -6.72
C PHE A 320 -6.09 -4.46 -7.01
N GLY A 321 -6.03 -5.16 -8.14
CA GLY A 321 -6.94 -6.27 -8.40
C GLY A 321 -6.57 -7.50 -7.58
N PHE A 322 -7.42 -8.52 -7.66
CA PHE A 322 -7.17 -9.83 -7.08
C PHE A 322 -5.86 -10.43 -7.61
N GLU A 323 -4.98 -10.92 -6.73
CA GLU A 323 -3.69 -11.51 -7.09
C GLU A 323 -3.69 -13.02 -6.85
N HIS A 324 -3.39 -13.80 -7.90
CA HIS A 324 -3.27 -15.26 -7.82
C HIS A 324 -1.99 -15.72 -8.53
N PHE A 325 -0.97 -16.04 -7.74
CA PHE A 325 0.30 -16.62 -8.18
C PHE A 325 0.43 -18.10 -7.76
N LYS A 326 1.49 -18.77 -8.21
CA LYS A 326 1.79 -20.17 -7.82
C LYS A 326 1.93 -20.33 -6.30
N THR A 327 2.61 -19.39 -5.66
CA THR A 327 2.72 -19.27 -4.20
C THR A 327 2.50 -17.82 -3.83
N ASN A 328 1.59 -17.57 -2.88
CA ASN A 328 1.19 -16.23 -2.46
C ASN A 328 1.64 -16.01 -1.01
N HIS A 329 2.01 -14.78 -0.66
CA HIS A 329 2.50 -14.47 0.68
C HIS A 329 1.59 -13.47 1.40
N PHE A 330 2.07 -12.90 2.50
CA PHE A 330 1.35 -11.99 3.38
C PHE A 330 0.72 -10.81 2.63
N GLU A 331 1.44 -10.24 1.68
CA GLU A 331 1.01 -9.09 0.89
C GLU A 331 -0.17 -9.45 -0.02
N GLN A 332 -0.09 -10.59 -0.73
CA GLN A 332 -1.21 -11.11 -1.53
C GLN A 332 -2.42 -11.41 -0.66
N PHE A 333 -2.22 -11.97 0.54
CA PHE A 333 -3.31 -12.23 1.47
C PHE A 333 -4.03 -10.94 1.86
N CYS A 334 -3.30 -9.86 2.16
CA CYS A 334 -3.89 -8.56 2.45
C CYS A 334 -4.61 -7.95 1.23
N ILE A 335 -4.02 -8.05 0.03
CA ILE A 335 -4.63 -7.58 -1.23
C ILE A 335 -5.92 -8.33 -1.54
N ASN A 336 -5.92 -9.65 -1.41
CA ASN A 336 -7.08 -10.49 -1.70
C ASN A 336 -8.18 -10.31 -0.66
N TYR A 337 -7.83 -10.11 0.61
CA TYR A 337 -8.79 -9.69 1.64
C TYR A 337 -9.43 -8.33 1.31
N ALA A 338 -8.66 -7.36 0.83
CA ALA A 338 -9.20 -6.07 0.36
C ALA A 338 -10.21 -6.25 -0.78
N ASN A 339 -9.85 -7.08 -1.76
CA ASN A 339 -10.70 -7.40 -2.90
C ASN A 339 -11.96 -8.16 -2.46
N GLU A 340 -11.87 -9.04 -1.46
CA GLU A 340 -13.03 -9.72 -0.87
C GLU A 340 -14.03 -8.70 -0.30
N LYS A 341 -13.56 -7.69 0.44
CA LYS A 341 -14.41 -6.62 0.99
C LYS A 341 -15.05 -5.76 -0.10
N LEU A 342 -14.29 -5.39 -1.12
CA LEU A 342 -14.80 -4.61 -2.26
C LEU A 342 -15.81 -5.40 -3.09
N GLN A 343 -15.59 -6.70 -3.28
CA GLN A 343 -16.56 -7.58 -3.93
C GLN A 343 -17.82 -7.74 -3.07
N GLY A 344 -17.69 -7.84 -1.75
CA GLY A 344 -18.84 -7.87 -0.84
C GLY A 344 -19.72 -6.64 -1.01
N HIS A 345 -19.11 -5.46 -1.08
CA HIS A 345 -19.82 -4.21 -1.37
C HIS A 345 -20.46 -4.19 -2.77
N PHE A 346 -19.73 -4.65 -3.80
CA PHE A 346 -20.28 -4.76 -5.14
C PHE A 346 -21.54 -5.63 -5.16
N ASN A 347 -21.49 -6.78 -4.48
CA ASN A 347 -22.61 -7.70 -4.39
C ASN A 347 -23.79 -7.09 -3.61
N GLU A 348 -23.50 -6.41 -2.50
CA GLU A 348 -24.54 -5.73 -1.70
C GLU A 348 -25.25 -4.65 -2.52
N PHE A 349 -24.50 -3.81 -3.22
CA PHE A 349 -25.07 -2.72 -3.99
C PHE A 349 -25.85 -3.21 -5.23
N ASN A 350 -25.26 -4.08 -6.05
CA ASN A 350 -25.87 -4.46 -7.33
C ASN A 350 -26.97 -5.53 -7.17
N PHE A 351 -27.00 -6.26 -6.06
CA PHE A 351 -27.94 -7.37 -5.88
C PHE A 351 -28.82 -7.20 -4.65
N THR A 352 -28.22 -7.04 -3.46
CA THR A 352 -29.00 -6.99 -2.22
C THR A 352 -29.92 -5.77 -2.16
N LEU A 353 -29.41 -4.57 -2.51
CA LEU A 353 -30.22 -3.35 -2.53
C LEU A 353 -31.26 -3.37 -3.65
N GLU A 354 -30.94 -3.95 -4.81
CA GLU A 354 -31.88 -4.11 -5.91
C GLU A 354 -33.08 -4.97 -5.49
N ILE A 355 -32.83 -6.14 -4.88
CA ILE A 355 -33.87 -7.02 -4.35
C ILE A 355 -34.74 -6.28 -3.31
N GLN A 356 -34.13 -5.48 -2.43
CA GLN A 356 -34.87 -4.70 -1.43
C GLN A 356 -35.78 -3.65 -2.08
N GLU A 357 -35.36 -3.01 -3.17
CA GLU A 357 -36.19 -2.04 -3.89
C GLU A 357 -37.35 -2.75 -4.60
N TYR A 358 -37.13 -3.91 -5.22
CA TYR A 358 -38.20 -4.73 -5.80
C TYR A 358 -39.25 -5.13 -4.74
N GLN A 359 -38.80 -5.52 -3.53
CA GLN A 359 -39.70 -5.83 -2.41
C GLN A 359 -40.51 -4.60 -1.97
N LYS A 360 -39.86 -3.43 -1.94
CA LYS A 360 -40.47 -2.16 -1.52
C LYS A 360 -41.48 -1.62 -2.53
N GLU A 361 -41.21 -1.81 -3.82
CA GLU A 361 -42.11 -1.46 -4.93
C GLU A 361 -43.16 -2.55 -5.21
N GLU A 362 -43.21 -3.60 -4.38
CA GLU A 362 -44.15 -4.74 -4.48
C GLU A 362 -44.10 -5.45 -5.85
N ILE A 363 -42.93 -5.43 -6.50
CA ILE A 363 -42.69 -6.12 -7.78
C ILE A 363 -42.48 -7.61 -7.50
N GLN A 364 -43.15 -8.48 -8.26
CA GLN A 364 -42.92 -9.92 -8.15
C GLN A 364 -41.55 -10.30 -8.73
N TRP A 365 -40.74 -10.99 -7.93
CA TRP A 365 -39.44 -11.52 -8.32
C TRP A 365 -39.24 -12.92 -7.74
N SER A 366 -38.37 -13.73 -8.34
CA SER A 366 -37.98 -15.03 -7.81
C SER A 366 -36.50 -15.04 -7.39
N TYR A 367 -36.17 -15.88 -6.40
CA TYR A 367 -34.78 -16.03 -5.96
C TYR A 367 -33.85 -16.56 -7.05
N GLU A 368 -34.40 -17.27 -8.05
CA GLU A 368 -33.64 -17.79 -9.19
C GLU A 368 -33.17 -16.67 -10.13
N ASP A 369 -33.92 -15.55 -10.20
CA ASP A 369 -33.60 -14.37 -10.99
C ASP A 369 -32.39 -13.61 -10.40
N PHE A 370 -32.22 -13.67 -9.07
CA PHE A 370 -31.18 -12.94 -8.33
C PHE A 370 -30.18 -13.86 -7.62
N TYR A 371 -30.00 -15.11 -8.07
CA TYR A 371 -29.02 -16.00 -7.43
C TYR A 371 -27.59 -15.49 -7.66
N PHE A 372 -26.94 -15.01 -6.59
CA PHE A 372 -25.52 -14.68 -6.56
C PHE A 372 -24.83 -15.35 -5.38
N GLN A 373 -23.55 -15.67 -5.55
CA GLN A 373 -22.75 -16.24 -4.45
C GLN A 373 -22.24 -15.11 -3.55
N THR A 374 -22.75 -15.04 -2.32
CA THR A 374 -22.22 -14.11 -1.32
C THR A 374 -20.86 -14.58 -0.81
N ASN A 375 -19.99 -13.62 -0.51
CA ASN A 375 -18.69 -13.86 0.09
C ASN A 375 -18.59 -13.38 1.55
N THR A 376 -19.72 -12.98 2.16
CA THR A 376 -19.80 -12.50 3.55
C THR A 376 -19.18 -13.47 4.54
N LYS A 377 -19.45 -14.78 4.40
CA LYS A 377 -18.89 -15.81 5.29
C LYS A 377 -17.36 -15.95 5.18
N CYS A 378 -16.79 -15.67 4.00
CA CYS A 378 -15.33 -15.63 3.81
C CYS A 378 -14.74 -14.42 4.54
N ILE A 379 -15.37 -13.24 4.39
CA ILE A 379 -14.98 -12.02 5.11
C ILE A 379 -15.07 -12.22 6.63
N GLU A 380 -16.16 -12.82 7.12
CA GLU A 380 -16.35 -13.12 8.54
C GLU A 380 -15.27 -14.07 9.09
N MET A 381 -14.90 -15.10 8.33
CA MET A 381 -13.80 -16.01 8.69
C MET A 381 -12.47 -15.26 8.82
N ILE A 382 -12.19 -14.31 7.94
CA ILE A 382 -10.95 -13.52 8.01
C ILE A 382 -10.99 -12.55 9.20
N GLU A 383 -12.13 -11.87 9.41
CA GLU A 383 -12.25 -10.73 10.34
C GLU A 383 -12.76 -11.08 11.75
N ALA A 384 -13.22 -12.30 12.01
CA ALA A 384 -13.80 -12.68 13.30
C ALA A 384 -12.90 -12.28 14.46
N LYS A 385 -13.48 -11.60 15.47
CA LYS A 385 -12.72 -10.89 16.52
C LYS A 385 -11.79 -11.76 17.35
N ARG A 386 -12.07 -13.06 17.48
CA ARG A 386 -11.30 -13.99 18.34
C ARG A 386 -10.74 -15.16 17.54
N THR A 387 -11.55 -15.74 16.68
CA THR A 387 -11.21 -16.94 15.90
C THR A 387 -10.90 -16.63 14.44
N GLY A 388 -10.91 -15.35 14.04
CA GLY A 388 -10.65 -14.97 12.66
C GLY A 388 -9.17 -15.03 12.32
N MET A 389 -8.86 -15.23 11.04
CA MET A 389 -7.49 -15.39 10.57
C MET A 389 -6.56 -14.24 10.98
N LEU A 390 -7.07 -13.01 10.96
CA LEU A 390 -6.30 -11.82 11.37
C LEU A 390 -6.04 -11.79 12.88
N ALA A 391 -7.06 -12.16 13.68
CA ALA A 391 -6.95 -12.19 15.15
C ALA A 391 -5.97 -13.29 15.61
N LEU A 392 -6.04 -14.46 14.99
CA LEU A 392 -5.12 -15.56 15.25
C LEU A 392 -3.68 -15.21 14.88
N LEU A 393 -3.48 -14.45 13.79
CA LEU A 393 -2.15 -13.98 13.40
C LEU A 393 -1.59 -12.98 14.41
N ASP A 394 -2.41 -12.01 14.83
CA ASP A 394 -2.03 -11.03 15.85
C ASP A 394 -1.70 -11.71 17.19
N GLU A 395 -2.46 -12.73 17.58
CA GLU A 395 -2.16 -13.54 18.75
C GLU A 395 -0.79 -14.22 18.63
N GLN A 396 -0.50 -14.87 17.49
CA GLN A 396 0.82 -15.48 17.28
C GLN A 396 1.96 -14.46 17.24
N CYS A 397 1.67 -13.23 16.83
CA CYS A 397 2.66 -12.16 16.90
C CYS A 397 3.02 -11.77 18.35
N LEU A 398 2.06 -11.88 19.28
CA LEU A 398 2.22 -11.51 20.68
C LEU A 398 2.80 -12.64 21.56
N MET A 399 2.63 -13.90 21.15
CA MET A 399 3.09 -15.04 21.92
C MET A 399 4.62 -15.15 21.94
N PRO A 400 5.26 -15.44 23.10
CA PRO A 400 6.72 -15.56 23.21
C PRO A 400 7.35 -16.57 22.23
N ASN A 401 6.64 -17.68 21.98
CA ASN A 401 7.06 -18.74 21.06
C ASN A 401 6.16 -18.80 19.80
N GLY A 402 5.38 -17.75 19.53
CA GLY A 402 4.52 -17.70 18.36
C GLY A 402 5.31 -17.53 17.06
N ASN A 403 4.98 -18.35 16.07
CA ASN A 403 5.62 -18.36 14.75
C ASN A 403 4.61 -18.79 13.66
N ASP A 404 5.08 -18.87 12.42
CA ASP A 404 4.22 -19.17 11.28
C ASP A 404 3.67 -20.62 11.30
N GLU A 405 4.39 -21.57 11.87
CA GLU A 405 3.93 -22.96 12.03
C GLU A 405 2.84 -23.07 13.10
N THR A 406 3.01 -22.38 14.23
CA THR A 406 1.99 -22.34 15.28
C THR A 406 0.76 -21.57 14.81
N TYR A 407 0.92 -20.56 13.96
CA TYR A 407 -0.19 -19.90 13.27
C TYR A 407 -0.98 -20.87 12.40
N CYS A 408 -0.33 -21.60 11.49
CA CYS A 408 -1.01 -22.57 10.63
C CYS A 408 -1.63 -23.73 11.42
N THR A 409 -1.02 -24.14 12.53
CA THR A 409 -1.61 -25.13 13.46
C THR A 409 -2.90 -24.61 14.08
N LYS A 410 -2.94 -23.35 14.51
CA LYS A 410 -4.16 -22.72 15.01
C LYS A 410 -5.23 -22.54 13.95
N LEU A 411 -4.86 -22.19 12.71
CA LEU A 411 -5.83 -22.15 11.62
C LEU A 411 -6.50 -23.53 11.44
N LYS A 412 -5.73 -24.61 11.53
CA LYS A 412 -6.28 -25.98 11.47
C LYS A 412 -7.20 -26.30 12.64
N SER A 413 -6.89 -25.88 13.86
CA SER A 413 -7.74 -26.23 15.02
C SER A 413 -9.00 -25.37 15.12
N GLU A 414 -8.90 -24.07 14.85
CA GLU A 414 -9.95 -23.09 15.16
C GLU A 414 -10.93 -22.84 14.00
N ILE A 415 -10.51 -23.03 12.74
CA ILE A 415 -11.33 -22.69 11.56
C ILE A 415 -11.47 -23.82 10.52
N GLN A 416 -11.10 -25.06 10.85
CA GLN A 416 -11.18 -26.21 9.92
C GLN A 416 -12.56 -26.50 9.32
N ASP A 417 -13.63 -26.24 10.06
CA ASP A 417 -14.99 -26.55 9.61
C ASP A 417 -15.54 -25.48 8.66
N ASN A 418 -14.78 -24.40 8.41
CA ASN A 418 -15.21 -23.35 7.52
C ASN A 418 -15.02 -23.74 6.05
N PRO A 419 -16.06 -23.65 5.19
CA PRO A 419 -15.98 -24.08 3.78
C PRO A 419 -15.04 -23.22 2.92
N TYR A 420 -14.53 -22.10 3.44
CA TYR A 420 -13.63 -21.19 2.74
C TYR A 420 -12.15 -21.43 3.04
N ILE A 421 -11.80 -22.40 3.89
CA ILE A 421 -10.42 -22.83 4.12
C ILE A 421 -10.30 -24.34 3.90
N TYR A 422 -9.34 -24.75 3.06
CA TYR A 422 -9.10 -26.16 2.80
C TYR A 422 -7.96 -26.69 3.66
N THR A 423 -8.27 -26.97 4.92
CA THR A 423 -7.28 -27.46 5.91
C THR A 423 -6.66 -28.80 5.53
N ALA A 424 -7.39 -29.67 4.82
CA ALA A 424 -6.89 -30.95 4.31
C ALA A 424 -5.74 -30.81 3.29
N LYS A 425 -5.62 -29.65 2.61
CA LYS A 425 -4.55 -29.37 1.65
C LYS A 425 -3.32 -28.71 2.30
N MET A 426 -3.37 -28.38 3.60
CA MET A 426 -2.32 -27.63 4.30
C MET A 426 -1.09 -28.49 4.65
N LYS A 427 0.08 -28.12 4.13
CA LYS A 427 1.39 -28.74 4.44
C LYS A 427 2.35 -27.70 5.01
N GLY A 428 2.95 -27.98 6.17
CA GLY A 428 3.84 -27.02 6.85
C GLY A 428 3.13 -25.69 7.11
N THR A 429 3.70 -24.61 6.58
CA THR A 429 3.17 -23.23 6.63
C THR A 429 2.15 -22.92 5.53
N GLN A 430 1.85 -23.85 4.62
CA GLN A 430 0.94 -23.58 3.52
C GLN A 430 -0.53 -23.73 3.91
N PHE A 431 -1.36 -22.80 3.41
CA PHE A 431 -2.81 -22.89 3.51
C PHE A 431 -3.52 -22.44 2.23
N THR A 432 -4.75 -22.92 2.04
CA THR A 432 -5.52 -22.61 0.84
C THR A 432 -6.86 -22.01 1.23
N LEU A 433 -7.16 -20.84 0.69
CA LEU A 433 -8.44 -20.17 0.87
C LEU A 433 -9.25 -20.20 -0.42
N LYS A 434 -10.55 -20.40 -0.29
CA LYS A 434 -11.51 -20.19 -1.36
C LYS A 434 -11.97 -18.73 -1.30
N HIS A 435 -11.47 -17.89 -2.20
CA HIS A 435 -11.97 -16.53 -2.38
C HIS A 435 -13.15 -16.51 -3.35
N TYR A 436 -13.81 -15.36 -3.50
CA TYR A 436 -14.86 -15.20 -4.53
C TYR A 436 -14.34 -15.50 -5.95
N ALA A 437 -13.08 -15.18 -6.23
CA ALA A 437 -12.50 -15.28 -7.56
C ALA A 437 -11.83 -16.64 -7.85
N ALA A 438 -11.11 -17.20 -6.87
CA ALA A 438 -10.33 -18.43 -7.05
C ALA A 438 -9.97 -19.11 -5.72
N GLU A 439 -9.55 -20.37 -5.80
CA GLU A 439 -8.81 -21.03 -4.72
C GLU A 439 -7.36 -20.55 -4.75
N VAL A 440 -6.86 -19.94 -3.68
CA VAL A 440 -5.52 -19.35 -3.61
C VAL A 440 -4.69 -20.06 -2.55
N VAL A 441 -3.49 -20.51 -2.94
CA VAL A 441 -2.51 -21.13 -2.04
C VAL A 441 -1.58 -20.05 -1.48
N TYR A 442 -1.54 -19.94 -0.16
CA TYR A 442 -0.65 -19.06 0.58
C TYR A 442 0.42 -19.86 1.31
N ASP A 443 1.61 -19.28 1.43
CA ASP A 443 2.66 -19.74 2.34
C ASP A 443 2.79 -18.75 3.50
N ALA A 444 2.51 -19.20 4.72
CA ALA A 444 2.58 -18.39 5.91
C ALA A 444 4.01 -18.01 6.32
N GLN A 445 5.04 -18.52 5.65
CA GLN A 445 6.43 -18.19 5.97
C GLN A 445 6.65 -16.67 5.97
N GLY A 446 7.11 -16.14 7.11
CA GLY A 446 7.32 -14.72 7.36
C GLY A 446 6.06 -13.91 7.70
N PHE A 447 4.86 -14.51 7.79
CA PHE A 447 3.63 -13.79 8.14
C PHE A 447 3.74 -13.08 9.48
N CYS A 448 4.17 -13.79 10.53
CA CYS A 448 4.29 -13.20 11.87
C CYS A 448 5.30 -12.05 11.88
N PHE A 449 6.44 -12.22 11.20
CA PHE A 449 7.47 -11.19 11.12
C PHE A 449 6.98 -9.95 10.36
N LYS A 450 6.38 -10.15 9.18
CA LYS A 450 5.82 -9.06 8.35
C LYS A 450 4.67 -8.35 9.06
N ASN A 451 3.82 -9.09 9.77
CA ASN A 451 2.70 -8.51 10.49
C ASN A 451 3.13 -7.71 11.73
N LYS A 452 4.25 -8.09 12.37
CA LYS A 452 4.83 -7.30 13.46
C LYS A 452 5.39 -5.95 13.01
N ASP A 453 5.87 -5.86 11.77
CA ASP A 453 6.67 -4.74 11.22
C ASP A 453 7.59 -4.09 12.28
N PRO A 454 8.44 -4.88 12.98
CA PRO A 454 9.01 -4.43 14.25
C PRO A 454 10.15 -3.43 14.00
N VAL A 455 9.91 -2.15 14.30
CA VAL A 455 11.00 -1.18 14.48
C VAL A 455 11.43 -1.20 15.94
N GLN A 456 12.70 -1.52 16.21
CA GLN A 456 13.18 -1.62 17.58
C GLN A 456 13.09 -0.26 18.30
N PRO A 457 12.66 -0.21 19.57
CA PRO A 457 12.59 1.04 20.33
C PRO A 457 13.93 1.78 20.39
N SER A 458 15.05 1.05 20.49
CA SER A 458 16.41 1.61 20.43
C SER A 458 16.68 2.36 19.12
N MET A 459 16.15 1.88 18.00
CA MET A 459 16.27 2.56 16.71
C MET A 459 15.41 3.82 16.67
N LEU A 460 14.19 3.77 17.21
CA LEU A 460 13.33 4.95 17.27
C LEU A 460 13.94 6.04 18.17
N GLU A 461 14.54 5.67 19.30
CA GLU A 461 15.28 6.59 20.18
C GLU A 461 16.51 7.19 19.49
N LEU A 462 17.26 6.38 18.73
CA LEU A 462 18.38 6.88 17.93
C LEU A 462 17.92 7.93 16.90
N LEU A 463 16.84 7.62 16.17
CA LEU A 463 16.34 8.50 15.11
C LEU A 463 15.69 9.77 15.68
N SER A 464 15.12 9.71 16.90
CA SER A 464 14.57 10.89 17.58
C SER A 464 15.64 11.94 17.93
N THR A 465 16.86 11.48 18.16
CA THR A 465 18.01 12.34 18.49
C THR A 465 18.89 12.65 17.27
N SER A 466 18.43 12.32 16.06
CA SER A 466 19.13 12.63 14.83
C SER A 466 19.36 14.14 14.65
N HIS A 467 20.55 14.50 14.16
CA HIS A 467 20.87 15.86 13.72
C HIS A 467 20.21 16.22 12.39
N ASN A 468 19.70 15.23 11.65
CA ASN A 468 18.91 15.44 10.44
C ASN A 468 17.45 15.69 10.85
N GLU A 469 17.01 16.94 10.74
CA GLU A 469 15.66 17.35 11.14
C GLU A 469 14.57 16.61 10.36
N TYR A 470 14.79 16.35 9.07
CA TYR A 470 13.86 15.61 8.23
C TYR A 470 13.67 14.17 8.72
N ILE A 471 14.75 13.50 9.18
CA ILE A 471 14.66 12.16 9.80
C ILE A 471 13.79 12.20 11.05
N ARG A 472 13.97 13.20 11.92
CA ARG A 472 13.11 13.35 13.11
C ARG A 472 11.65 13.57 12.72
N GLN A 473 11.39 14.36 11.68
CA GLN A 473 10.06 14.65 11.19
C GLN A 473 9.36 13.39 10.66
N ILE A 474 10.02 12.59 9.81
CA ILE A 474 9.39 11.38 9.24
C ILE A 474 9.09 10.33 10.31
N PHE A 475 9.74 10.37 11.49
CA PHE A 475 9.44 9.48 12.63
C PHE A 475 8.57 10.13 13.72
N GLN A 476 8.14 11.38 13.56
CA GLN A 476 7.46 12.14 14.62
C GLN A 476 6.18 11.48 15.16
N GLU A 477 5.39 10.83 14.31
CA GLU A 477 4.20 10.08 14.76
C GLU A 477 4.56 8.89 15.66
N HIS A 478 5.62 8.15 15.34
CA HIS A 478 6.11 7.05 16.17
C HIS A 478 6.59 7.56 17.53
N LEU A 479 7.29 8.69 17.54
CA LEU A 479 7.77 9.35 18.76
C LEU A 479 6.59 9.81 19.65
N SER A 480 5.61 10.45 19.04
CA SER A 480 4.41 10.94 19.74
C SER A 480 3.62 9.79 20.38
N LYS A 481 3.49 8.65 19.70
CA LYS A 481 2.85 7.44 20.24
C LYS A 481 3.65 6.83 21.40
N MET A 482 4.97 6.85 21.35
CA MET A 482 5.81 6.40 22.47
C MET A 482 5.66 7.30 23.70
N GLU A 483 5.66 8.63 23.54
CA GLU A 483 5.50 9.58 24.64
C GLU A 483 4.14 9.48 25.33
N GLN A 484 3.05 9.32 24.57
CA GLN A 484 1.70 9.16 25.13
C GLN A 484 1.57 7.89 25.99
N ASN A 485 2.33 6.85 25.68
CA ASN A 485 2.34 5.59 26.44
C ASN A 485 3.10 5.70 27.76
N THR A 486 4.12 6.57 27.85
CA THR A 486 4.83 6.81 29.13
C THR A 486 4.01 7.57 30.18
N LYS A 487 2.90 8.22 29.77
CA LYS A 487 2.06 9.05 30.65
C LYS A 487 0.83 8.34 31.23
N LYS A 488 0.54 7.08 30.88
CA LYS A 488 -0.57 6.31 31.48
C LYS A 488 -0.08 5.51 32.69
N GLY A 489 -0.68 5.78 33.85
CA GLY A 489 -0.24 5.35 35.19
C GLY A 489 -0.33 3.85 35.54
N PRO A 490 -0.04 3.48 36.81
CA PRO A 490 0.46 2.17 37.24
C PRO A 490 -0.60 1.06 37.43
N LYS A 491 -1.70 1.07 36.67
CA LYS A 491 -2.71 -0.01 36.73
C LYS A 491 -3.08 -0.49 35.34
N GLY A 492 -2.44 -1.58 34.91
CA GLY A 492 -2.83 -2.39 33.77
C GLY A 492 -1.74 -2.45 32.70
N GLN A 493 -0.99 -3.56 32.70
CA GLN A 493 -0.12 -4.08 31.63
C GLN A 493 0.49 -3.03 30.68
N SER A 494 1.76 -2.73 30.90
CA SER A 494 2.64 -2.12 29.91
C SER A 494 2.94 -3.08 28.74
N SER A 495 1.91 -3.61 28.08
CA SER A 495 2.10 -4.06 26.71
C SER A 495 2.22 -2.79 25.87
N LEU A 496 3.37 -2.61 25.22
CA LEU A 496 3.45 -1.79 24.02
C LEU A 496 2.17 -2.07 23.23
N PHE A 497 1.37 -1.05 22.92
CA PHE A 497 0.18 -1.19 22.08
C PHE A 497 0.67 -1.71 20.72
N PHE A 498 0.70 -3.03 20.57
CA PHE A 498 1.10 -3.71 19.37
C PHE A 498 -0.04 -3.53 18.37
N GLU A 499 0.07 -2.49 17.54
CA GLU A 499 -0.76 -2.37 16.35
C GLU A 499 -0.03 -3.10 15.22
N SER A 500 -0.52 -4.29 14.88
CA SER A 500 0.00 -5.06 13.76
C SER A 500 -0.33 -4.40 12.42
N VAL A 501 0.37 -4.81 11.36
CA VAL A 501 0.09 -4.36 9.99
C VAL A 501 -1.34 -4.71 9.60
N THR A 502 -1.80 -5.93 9.89
CA THR A 502 -3.18 -6.36 9.60
C THR A 502 -4.22 -5.57 10.40
N SER A 503 -3.94 -5.23 11.66
CA SER A 503 -4.83 -4.40 12.47
C SER A 503 -4.93 -2.96 11.93
N LYS A 504 -3.80 -2.31 11.61
CA LYS A 504 -3.80 -0.99 10.94
C LYS A 504 -4.55 -1.06 9.61
N PHE A 505 -4.27 -2.08 8.80
CA PHE A 505 -4.88 -2.25 7.49
C PHE A 505 -6.39 -2.51 7.56
N LYS A 506 -6.84 -3.43 8.43
CA LYS A 506 -8.27 -3.72 8.66
C LYS A 506 -9.05 -2.46 9.02
N ARG A 507 -8.50 -1.62 9.89
CA ARG A 507 -9.09 -0.34 10.28
C ARG A 507 -9.18 0.62 9.10
N GLN A 508 -8.08 0.83 8.37
CA GLN A 508 -8.05 1.69 7.18
C GLN A 508 -9.03 1.23 6.10
N LEU A 509 -9.14 -0.09 5.88
CA LEU A 509 -10.07 -0.67 4.94
C LEU A 509 -11.52 -0.49 5.40
N ALA A 510 -11.80 -0.68 6.70
CA ALA A 510 -13.13 -0.40 7.24
C ALA A 510 -13.53 1.07 7.05
N ASP A 511 -12.62 2.02 7.34
CA ASP A 511 -12.84 3.45 7.13
C ASP A 511 -13.10 3.79 5.65
N LEU A 512 -12.35 3.15 4.74
CA LEU A 512 -12.57 3.25 3.30
C LEU A 512 -13.96 2.73 2.91
N MET A 513 -14.34 1.53 3.36
CA MET A 513 -15.64 0.95 3.06
C MET A 513 -16.79 1.81 3.61
N THR A 514 -16.66 2.39 4.79
CA THR A 514 -17.66 3.32 5.34
C THR A 514 -17.86 4.54 4.42
N ARG A 515 -16.79 5.11 3.86
CA ARG A 515 -16.89 6.21 2.91
C ARG A 515 -17.55 5.79 1.60
N ILE A 516 -17.19 4.62 1.08
CA ILE A 516 -17.79 4.08 -0.15
C ILE A 516 -19.29 3.83 0.04
N HIS A 517 -19.71 3.23 1.16
CA HIS A 517 -21.13 2.99 1.46
C HIS A 517 -21.97 4.27 1.60
N ALA A 518 -21.36 5.39 1.98
CA ALA A 518 -22.05 6.66 2.13
C ALA A 518 -22.24 7.42 0.80
N ALA A 519 -21.58 6.97 -0.27
CA ALA A 519 -21.59 7.60 -1.59
C ALA A 519 -22.32 6.73 -2.62
N GLU A 520 -22.77 7.35 -3.72
CA GLU A 520 -23.37 6.64 -4.84
C GLU A 520 -22.27 5.99 -5.70
N PRO A 521 -22.23 4.65 -5.86
CA PRO A 521 -21.14 3.97 -6.52
C PRO A 521 -21.33 3.87 -8.03
N HIS A 522 -20.21 3.93 -8.75
CA HIS A 522 -20.07 3.67 -10.18
C HIS A 522 -18.93 2.67 -10.36
N PHE A 523 -19.07 1.69 -11.25
CA PHE A 523 -18.06 0.63 -11.40
C PHE A 523 -17.39 0.67 -12.77
N VAL A 524 -16.05 0.63 -12.78
CA VAL A 524 -15.23 0.52 -13.99
C VAL A 524 -14.35 -0.73 -13.86
N ARG A 525 -14.54 -1.71 -14.75
CA ARG A 525 -13.75 -2.95 -14.80
C ARG A 525 -12.78 -2.89 -15.99
N CYS A 526 -11.49 -2.84 -15.68
CA CYS A 526 -10.42 -2.81 -16.67
C CYS A 526 -9.93 -4.24 -16.93
N ILE A 527 -9.90 -4.66 -18.20
CA ILE A 527 -9.49 -6.01 -18.63
C ILE A 527 -8.18 -5.92 -19.39
N ASN A 528 -7.20 -6.74 -19.00
CA ASN A 528 -5.95 -6.90 -19.73
C ASN A 528 -6.16 -7.88 -20.90
N PRO A 529 -5.91 -7.46 -22.16
CA PRO A 529 -6.18 -8.29 -23.33
C PRO A 529 -5.21 -9.48 -23.51
N ASN A 530 -3.96 -9.37 -23.03
CA ASN A 530 -2.96 -10.44 -23.17
C ASN A 530 -1.76 -10.23 -22.22
N SER A 531 -1.07 -11.33 -21.93
CA SER A 531 0.14 -11.34 -21.11
C SER A 531 1.37 -10.68 -21.77
N GLN A 532 1.37 -10.56 -23.10
CA GLN A 532 2.52 -10.07 -23.89
C GLN A 532 2.60 -8.54 -24.01
N LYS A 533 1.60 -7.81 -23.52
CA LYS A 533 1.51 -6.34 -23.62
C LYS A 533 1.45 -5.84 -25.08
N GLU A 534 0.86 -6.63 -25.98
CA GLU A 534 0.78 -6.32 -27.42
C GLU A 534 -0.60 -5.81 -27.82
N PRO A 535 -0.70 -4.75 -28.65
CA PRO A 535 -1.98 -4.32 -29.21
C PRO A 535 -2.52 -5.34 -30.23
N GLY A 536 -3.85 -5.39 -30.39
CA GLY A 536 -4.50 -6.23 -31.41
C GLY A 536 -4.55 -7.73 -31.11
N ARG A 537 -4.04 -8.16 -29.94
CA ARG A 537 -4.04 -9.57 -29.50
C ARG A 537 -4.98 -9.75 -28.31
N LEU A 538 -5.85 -10.75 -28.39
CA LEU A 538 -6.73 -11.16 -27.29
C LEU A 538 -6.40 -12.60 -26.89
N GLU A 539 -6.25 -12.85 -25.59
CA GLU A 539 -6.07 -14.18 -25.01
C GLU A 539 -7.39 -14.60 -24.34
N PRO A 540 -8.26 -15.40 -25.00
CA PRO A 540 -9.63 -15.63 -24.54
C PRO A 540 -9.72 -16.24 -23.15
N GLU A 541 -8.87 -17.22 -22.82
CA GLU A 541 -8.86 -17.86 -21.50
C GLU A 541 -8.51 -16.87 -20.39
N MET A 542 -7.48 -16.05 -20.61
CA MET A 542 -7.07 -14.99 -19.67
C MET A 542 -8.17 -13.93 -19.49
N ILE A 543 -8.89 -13.59 -20.55
CA ILE A 543 -10.01 -12.64 -20.48
C ILE A 543 -11.17 -13.27 -19.70
N LEU A 544 -11.53 -14.52 -19.98
CA LEU A 544 -12.58 -15.24 -19.27
C LEU A 544 -12.30 -15.34 -17.77
N ASP A 545 -11.05 -15.61 -17.40
CA ASP A 545 -10.65 -15.66 -15.99
C ASP A 545 -10.77 -14.29 -15.32
N GLN A 546 -10.39 -13.19 -15.98
CA GLN A 546 -10.61 -11.84 -15.47
C GLN A 546 -12.10 -11.49 -15.35
N LEU A 547 -12.95 -11.91 -16.30
CA LEU A 547 -14.39 -11.68 -16.24
C LEU A 547 -15.03 -12.40 -15.05
N ARG A 548 -14.58 -13.63 -14.75
CA ARG A 548 -14.98 -14.37 -13.54
C ARG A 548 -14.47 -13.68 -12.28
N CYS A 549 -13.18 -13.35 -12.22
CA CYS A 549 -12.54 -12.73 -11.06
C CYS A 549 -13.03 -11.30 -10.77
N SER A 550 -13.73 -10.65 -11.69
CA SER A 550 -14.26 -9.29 -11.50
C SER A 550 -15.74 -9.23 -11.12
N GLY A 551 -16.39 -10.40 -11.01
CA GLY A 551 -17.83 -10.53 -10.75
C GLY A 551 -18.73 -10.06 -11.89
N LEU A 552 -18.17 -9.86 -13.10
CA LEU A 552 -18.92 -9.35 -14.25
C LEU A 552 -19.90 -10.37 -14.82
N MET A 553 -19.58 -11.66 -14.74
CA MET A 553 -20.45 -12.73 -15.24
C MET A 553 -21.76 -12.79 -14.45
N GLU A 554 -21.67 -12.66 -13.14
CA GLU A 554 -22.81 -12.62 -12.22
C GLU A 554 -23.62 -11.35 -12.42
N ALA A 555 -22.96 -10.19 -12.56
CA ALA A 555 -23.62 -8.92 -12.79
C ALA A 555 -24.44 -8.90 -14.08
N VAL A 556 -23.86 -9.40 -15.18
CA VAL A 556 -24.56 -9.51 -16.47
C VAL A 556 -25.72 -10.51 -16.40
N ARG A 557 -25.60 -11.57 -15.60
CA ARG A 557 -26.68 -12.55 -15.42
C ARG A 557 -27.88 -11.93 -14.70
N VAL A 558 -27.66 -11.16 -13.64
CA VAL A 558 -28.75 -10.53 -12.88
C VAL A 558 -29.36 -9.34 -13.63
N SER A 559 -28.57 -8.64 -14.44
CA SER A 559 -29.08 -7.50 -15.24
C SER A 559 -29.93 -7.93 -16.45
N ARG A 560 -29.93 -9.22 -16.81
CA ARG A 560 -30.68 -9.79 -17.94
C ARG A 560 -31.97 -10.41 -17.45
#